data_AF-A0AAD7R3B3-F1
#
_entry.id   AF-A0AAD7R3B3-F1
#
_cell.length_a   1.000
_cell.length_b   1.000
_cell.length_c   1.000
_cell.angle_alpha   90.00
_cell.angle_beta   90.00
_cell.angle_gamma   90.00
#
_symmetry.space_group_name_H-M   'P 1'
#
loop_
_entity.id
_entity.type
_entity.pdbx_description
1 polymer ?
#
loop_
_entity_poly.entity_id
_entity_poly.type
_entity_poly.pdbx_seq_one_letter_code
_entity_poly.pdbx_strand_id
1 'polypeptide(L)'
;MESEMRDIAQWFRQRDQQAPPAKKRKRMRNISVSEAVRRLHNAESNTHRYDPQTSVSSPHNQDVTTYLLNEVAMAFPAQDPYVLKASCKTYYETIRKTYRMNQEENLQKKEEDMIAARRRQRRRRLIFKLRKSVPFGRL
;
A
#
# COMPACT_ATOMS: atom_id res chain seq x y z
N MET A 1 -5.84 -27.23 18.99
CA MET A 1 -5.13 -26.26 18.15
C MET A 1 -6.05 -25.53 17.17
N GLU A 2 -6.87 -26.18 16.33
CA GLU A 2 -7.82 -25.47 15.42
C GLU A 2 -8.83 -24.57 16.15
N SER A 3 -9.24 -24.93 17.37
CA SER A 3 -10.18 -24.16 18.18
C SER A 3 -9.63 -22.79 18.63
N GLU A 4 -8.37 -22.74 19.05
CA GLU A 4 -7.71 -21.49 19.47
C GLU A 4 -7.44 -20.55 18.27
N MET A 5 -7.27 -21.12 17.07
CA MET A 5 -7.07 -20.36 15.83
C MET A 5 -8.36 -19.69 15.33
N ARG A 6 -9.53 -20.29 15.60
CA ARG A 6 -10.84 -19.67 15.32
C ARG A 6 -11.11 -18.51 16.28
N ASP A 7 -10.66 -18.61 17.52
CA ASP A 7 -10.85 -17.58 18.56
C ASP A 7 -10.13 -16.27 18.24
N ILE A 8 -8.88 -16.32 17.75
CA ILE A 8 -8.12 -15.10 17.41
C ILE A 8 -8.80 -14.32 16.27
N ALA A 9 -9.25 -15.03 15.24
CA ALA A 9 -9.93 -14.44 14.09
C ALA A 9 -11.32 -13.87 14.46
N GLN A 10 -12.06 -14.54 15.34
CA GLN A 10 -13.33 -14.04 15.87
C GLN A 10 -13.14 -12.82 16.77
N TRP A 11 -12.14 -12.83 17.64
CA TRP A 11 -11.79 -11.70 18.51
C TRP A 11 -11.47 -10.43 17.70
N PHE A 12 -10.71 -10.56 16.60
CA PHE A 12 -10.44 -9.44 15.70
C PHE A 12 -11.67 -8.88 14.97
N ARG A 13 -12.66 -9.73 14.68
CA ARG A 13 -13.92 -9.33 14.03
C ARG A 13 -14.84 -8.60 15.01
N GLN A 14 -14.99 -9.11 16.23
CA GLN A 14 -15.80 -8.48 17.28
C GLN A 14 -15.27 -7.09 17.66
N ARG A 15 -13.95 -6.90 17.74
CA ARG A 15 -13.36 -5.59 18.07
C ARG A 15 -13.48 -4.53 16.98
N ASP A 16 -13.45 -4.91 15.70
CA ASP A 16 -13.64 -3.95 14.59
C ASP A 16 -15.05 -3.35 14.60
N GLN A 17 -16.05 -4.07 15.13
CA GLN A 17 -17.41 -3.57 15.30
C GLN A 17 -17.57 -2.63 16.52
N GLN A 18 -16.66 -2.67 17.48
CA GLN A 18 -16.72 -1.88 18.73
C GLN A 18 -15.74 -0.70 18.76
N ALA A 19 -14.87 -0.53 17.76
CA ALA A 19 -13.86 0.53 17.79
C ALA A 19 -14.48 1.90 17.45
N PRO A 20 -14.39 2.90 18.35
CA PRO A 20 -14.78 4.28 18.01
C PRO A 20 -13.89 4.82 16.87
N PRO A 21 -14.32 5.84 16.11
CA PRO A 21 -13.53 6.40 15.02
C PRO A 21 -12.18 6.89 15.55
N ALA A 22 -11.14 6.08 15.34
CA ALA A 22 -9.84 6.31 15.94
C ALA A 22 -9.25 7.61 15.37
N LYS A 23 -8.99 8.59 16.26
CA LYS A 23 -8.08 9.71 15.97
C LYS A 23 -6.83 9.13 15.32
N LYS A 24 -6.40 9.69 14.19
CA LYS A 24 -5.30 9.17 13.33
C LYS A 24 -4.02 8.94 14.15
N ARG A 25 -3.90 7.78 14.80
CA ARG A 25 -2.70 7.35 15.49
C ARG A 25 -1.62 7.19 14.43
N LYS A 26 -0.50 7.88 14.62
CA LYS A 26 0.69 7.77 13.76
C LYS A 26 1.00 6.27 13.64
N ARG A 27 0.96 5.72 12.42
CA ARG A 27 1.16 4.29 12.18
C ARG A 27 2.49 3.89 12.83
N MET A 28 2.42 3.05 13.85
CA MET A 28 3.62 2.50 14.48
C MET A 28 4.25 1.57 13.44
N ARG A 29 5.28 2.07 12.76
CA ARG A 29 5.97 1.34 11.68
C ARG A 29 6.87 0.30 12.33
N ASN A 30 6.34 -0.90 12.51
CA ASN A 30 7.18 -2.06 12.78
C ASN A 30 7.68 -2.61 11.43
N ILE A 31 8.90 -2.22 11.06
CA ILE A 31 9.51 -2.55 9.76
C ILE A 31 9.70 -4.06 9.63
N SER A 32 10.12 -4.76 10.69
CA SER A 32 10.36 -6.20 10.64
C SER A 32 9.07 -6.98 10.41
N VAL A 33 7.98 -6.61 11.10
CA VAL A 33 6.66 -7.20 10.89
C VAL A 33 6.15 -6.93 9.47
N SER A 34 6.31 -5.69 8.98
CA SER A 34 5.87 -5.32 7.63
C SER A 34 6.61 -6.12 6.55
N GLU A 35 7.92 -6.31 6.71
CA GLU A 35 8.73 -7.13 5.82
C GLU A 35 8.37 -8.61 5.90
N ALA A 36 8.09 -9.13 7.10
CA ALA A 36 7.65 -10.51 7.29
C ALA A 36 6.32 -10.76 6.58
N VAL A 37 5.33 -9.87 6.74
CA VAL A 37 4.05 -9.94 6.03
C VAL A 37 4.27 -9.93 4.52
N ARG A 38 5.14 -9.04 4.01
CA ARG A 38 5.46 -8.96 2.58
C ARG A 38 6.08 -10.26 2.06
N ARG A 39 7.07 -10.81 2.77
CA ARG A 39 7.76 -12.05 2.38
C ARG A 39 6.80 -13.23 2.39
N LEU A 40 6.01 -13.35 3.45
CA LEU A 40 5.02 -14.42 3.59
C LEU A 40 3.97 -14.36 2.48
N HIS A 41 3.40 -13.17 2.21
CA HIS A 41 2.42 -13.01 1.15
C HIS A 41 2.98 -13.38 -0.24
N ASN A 42 4.24 -13.03 -0.50
CA ASN A 42 4.91 -13.28 -1.78
C ASN A 42 5.61 -14.65 -1.86
N ALA A 43 5.58 -15.46 -0.80
CA ALA A 43 6.20 -16.77 -0.81
C ALA A 43 5.52 -17.68 -1.84
N GLU A 44 6.30 -18.53 -2.51
CA GLU A 44 5.78 -19.48 -3.49
C GLU A 44 4.83 -20.49 -2.86
N SER A 45 5.07 -20.85 -1.60
CA SER A 45 4.21 -21.74 -0.81
C SER A 45 2.87 -21.11 -0.42
N ASN A 46 2.73 -19.78 -0.54
CA ASN A 46 1.50 -19.11 -0.15
C ASN A 46 0.43 -19.18 -1.25
N THR A 47 -0.62 -19.95 -0.97
CA THR A 47 -1.81 -20.07 -1.83
C THR A 47 -2.83 -18.95 -1.61
N HIS A 48 -2.72 -18.18 -0.52
CA HIS A 48 -3.66 -17.13 -0.14
C HIS A 48 -3.16 -15.75 -0.60
N ARG A 49 -3.57 -15.34 -1.80
CA ARG A 49 -3.20 -14.03 -2.35
C ARG A 49 -4.28 -12.98 -2.15
N TYR A 50 -3.86 -11.81 -1.68
CA TYR A 50 -4.72 -10.67 -1.51
C TYR A 50 -5.20 -10.16 -2.87
N ASP A 51 -6.51 -10.01 -3.03
CA ASP A 51 -7.11 -9.45 -4.23
C ASP A 51 -7.24 -7.91 -4.10
N PRO A 52 -6.49 -7.12 -4.91
CA PRO A 52 -6.56 -5.66 -4.87
C PRO A 52 -7.84 -5.06 -5.42
N GLN A 53 -8.63 -5.81 -6.19
CA GLN A 53 -9.86 -5.32 -6.79
C GLN A 53 -11.00 -5.28 -5.77
N THR A 54 -10.99 -6.18 -4.77
CA THR A 54 -12.01 -6.23 -3.72
C THR A 54 -11.63 -5.47 -2.45
N SER A 55 -12.63 -5.24 -1.60
CA SER A 55 -12.43 -4.56 -0.30
C SER A 55 -11.64 -5.47 0.66
N VAL A 56 -11.02 -4.89 1.70
CA VAL A 56 -10.36 -5.73 2.75
C VAL A 56 -11.39 -6.53 3.53
N SER A 57 -12.65 -6.09 3.51
CA SER A 57 -13.76 -6.76 4.16
C SER A 57 -14.42 -7.82 3.27
N SER A 58 -13.94 -8.06 2.04
CA SER A 58 -14.46 -9.15 1.22
C SER A 58 -14.14 -10.49 1.89
N PRO A 59 -15.01 -11.50 1.80
CA PRO A 59 -14.78 -12.81 2.43
C PRO A 59 -13.40 -13.38 2.09
N HIS A 60 -13.04 -13.38 0.80
CA HIS A 60 -11.71 -13.79 0.31
C HIS A 60 -10.55 -13.05 1.01
N ASN A 61 -10.59 -11.72 1.03
CA ASN A 61 -9.50 -10.95 1.64
C ASN A 61 -9.48 -11.06 3.17
N GLN A 62 -10.61 -11.32 3.81
CA GLN A 62 -10.65 -11.64 5.24
C GLN A 62 -9.97 -12.98 5.53
N ASP A 63 -10.17 -13.99 4.70
CA ASP A 63 -9.52 -15.30 4.84
C ASP A 63 -8.00 -15.17 4.63
N VAL A 64 -7.57 -14.46 3.58
CA VAL A 64 -6.15 -14.13 3.35
C VAL A 64 -5.55 -13.37 4.53
N THR A 65 -6.28 -12.40 5.09
CA THR A 65 -5.80 -11.63 6.26
C THR A 65 -5.68 -12.51 7.49
N THR A 66 -6.62 -13.43 7.69
CA THR A 66 -6.61 -14.36 8.82
C THR A 66 -5.42 -15.30 8.73
N TYR A 67 -5.19 -15.90 7.56
CA TYR A 67 -4.02 -16.75 7.30
C TYR A 67 -2.71 -16.00 7.61
N LEU A 68 -2.52 -14.83 7.01
CA LEU A 68 -1.30 -14.05 7.20
C LEU A 68 -1.10 -13.60 8.65
N LEU A 69 -2.17 -13.22 9.36
CA LEU A 69 -2.07 -12.84 10.76
C LEU A 69 -1.65 -14.00 11.65
N ASN A 70 -2.15 -15.21 11.40
CA ASN A 70 -1.79 -16.39 12.18
C ASN A 70 -0.31 -16.73 12.03
N GLU A 71 0.17 -16.81 10.78
CA GLU A 71 1.57 -17.09 10.49
C GLU A 71 2.52 -16.03 11.07
N VAL A 72 2.18 -14.75 10.90
CA VAL A 72 3.00 -13.66 11.46
C VAL A 72 2.92 -13.62 12.99
N ALA A 73 1.78 -13.96 13.60
CA ALA A 73 1.69 -14.07 15.07
C ALA A 73 2.58 -15.19 15.62
N MET A 74 2.70 -16.31 14.91
CA MET A 74 3.64 -17.39 15.28
C MET A 74 5.10 -16.94 15.19
N ALA A 75 5.45 -16.13 14.18
CA ALA A 75 6.80 -15.59 14.03
C ALA A 75 7.11 -14.43 15.02
N PHE A 76 6.08 -13.72 15.50
CA PHE A 76 6.21 -12.56 16.39
C PHE A 76 5.27 -12.65 17.60
N PRO A 77 5.43 -13.65 18.49
CA PRO A 77 4.48 -13.92 19.58
C PRO A 77 4.41 -12.79 20.63
N ALA A 78 5.49 -12.01 20.78
CA ALA A 78 5.54 -10.88 21.71
C ALA A 78 4.90 -9.59 21.16
N GLN A 79 4.48 -9.57 19.89
CA GLN A 79 4.00 -8.36 19.25
C GLN A 79 2.50 -8.18 19.50
N ASP A 80 2.09 -6.93 19.80
CA ASP A 80 0.68 -6.58 19.95
C ASP A 80 -0.12 -6.97 18.68
N PRO A 81 -1.20 -7.77 18.81
CA PRO A 81 -2.12 -8.12 17.73
C PRO A 81 -2.58 -6.91 16.88
N TYR A 82 -2.73 -5.74 17.49
CA TYR A 82 -3.06 -4.50 16.77
C TYR A 82 -1.98 -4.08 15.78
N VAL A 83 -0.70 -4.24 16.16
CA VAL A 83 0.45 -3.90 15.31
C VAL A 83 0.57 -4.86 14.14
N LEU A 84 0.32 -6.16 14.37
CA LEU A 84 0.28 -7.17 13.31
C LEU A 84 -0.81 -6.83 12.28
N LYS A 85 -2.04 -6.56 12.74
CA LYS A 85 -3.17 -6.16 11.89
C LYS A 85 -2.91 -4.86 11.14
N ALA A 86 -2.33 -3.86 11.80
CA ALA A 86 -1.97 -2.59 11.15
C ALA A 86 -0.89 -2.76 10.08
N SER A 87 0.05 -3.69 10.27
CA SER A 87 1.10 -4.02 9.31
C SER A 87 0.51 -4.69 8.07
N CYS A 88 -0.37 -5.69 8.24
CA CYS A 88 -1.11 -6.30 7.12
C CYS A 88 -1.93 -5.27 6.34
N LYS A 89 -2.72 -4.43 7.03
CA LYS A 89 -3.52 -3.37 6.37
C LYS A 89 -2.65 -2.40 5.56
N THR A 90 -1.51 -1.97 6.11
CA THR A 90 -0.57 -1.07 5.41
C THR A 90 0.04 -1.73 4.17
N TYR A 91 0.33 -3.03 4.26
CA TYR A 91 0.82 -3.80 3.13
C TYR A 91 -0.23 -3.92 2.01
N TYR A 92 -1.48 -4.25 2.33
CA TYR A 92 -2.57 -4.33 1.34
C TYR A 92 -2.89 -3.00 0.68
N GLU A 93 -2.79 -1.87 1.41
CA GLU A 93 -2.89 -0.54 0.81
C GLU A 93 -1.80 -0.29 -0.24
N THR A 94 -0.59 -0.80 0.01
CA THR A 94 0.52 -0.72 -0.94
C THR A 94 0.20 -1.55 -2.19
N ILE A 95 -0.27 -2.79 -2.03
CA ILE A 95 -0.68 -3.64 -3.15
C ILE A 95 -1.79 -2.96 -3.96
N ARG A 96 -2.84 -2.44 -3.31
CA ARG A 96 -3.94 -1.75 -3.99
C ARG A 96 -3.48 -0.50 -4.73
N LYS A 97 -2.57 0.27 -4.12
CA LYS A 97 -1.99 1.44 -4.78
C LYS A 97 -1.21 1.02 -6.04
N THR A 98 -0.35 0.01 -5.94
CA THR A 98 0.43 -0.50 -7.08
C THR A 98 -0.50 -1.03 -8.17
N TYR A 99 -1.51 -1.81 -7.83
CA TYR A 99 -2.51 -2.31 -8.76
C TYR A 99 -3.21 -1.17 -9.51
N ARG A 100 -3.68 -0.15 -8.79
CA ARG A 100 -4.29 1.04 -9.42
C ARG A 100 -3.32 1.76 -10.35
N MET A 101 -2.08 1.97 -9.92
CA MET A 101 -1.06 2.64 -10.74
C MET A 101 -0.70 1.86 -12.02
N ASN A 102 -0.83 0.53 -11.98
CA ASN A 102 -0.55 -0.36 -13.11
C ASN A 102 -1.77 -0.60 -14.01
N GLN A 103 -2.91 0.03 -13.72
CA GLN A 103 -4.05 0.04 -14.65
C GLN A 103 -3.66 0.78 -15.92
N GLU A 104 -4.10 0.27 -17.07
CA GLU A 104 -3.72 0.77 -18.40
C GLU A 104 -4.00 2.27 -18.56
N GLU A 105 -5.18 2.73 -18.13
CA GLU A 105 -5.55 4.16 -18.11
C GLU A 105 -4.53 5.03 -17.36
N ASN A 106 -4.08 4.56 -16.19
CA ASN A 106 -3.09 5.28 -15.38
C ASN A 106 -1.68 5.23 -15.98
N LEU A 107 -1.34 4.15 -16.68
CA LEU A 107 -0.08 4.03 -17.42
C LEU A 107 -0.06 4.99 -18.62
N GLN A 108 -1.15 5.05 -19.39
CA GLN A 108 -1.31 5.98 -20.51
C GLN A 108 -1.23 7.43 -20.03
N LYS A 109 -2.00 7.79 -18.99
CA LYS A 109 -1.94 9.13 -18.39
C LYS A 109 -0.54 9.51 -17.92
N LYS A 110 0.19 8.57 -17.31
CA LYS A 110 1.58 8.79 -16.90
C LYS A 110 2.49 9.06 -18.10
N GLU A 111 2.30 8.37 -19.21
CA GLU A 111 3.05 8.61 -20.44
C GLU A 111 2.74 9.99 -21.05
N GLU A 112 1.46 10.35 -21.13
CA GLU A 112 1.03 11.68 -21.58
C GLU A 112 1.63 12.79 -20.72
N ASP A 113 1.63 12.63 -19.40
CA ASP A 113 2.23 13.57 -18.46
C ASP A 113 3.74 13.70 -18.67
N MET A 114 4.44 12.59 -18.95
CA MET A 114 5.87 12.61 -19.27
C MET A 114 6.13 13.37 -20.58
N ILE A 115 5.34 13.12 -21.63
CA ILE A 115 5.45 13.82 -22.91
C ILE A 115 5.19 15.32 -22.71
N ALA A 116 4.14 15.67 -22.00
CA ALA A 116 3.79 17.05 -21.67
C ALA A 116 4.90 17.74 -20.86
N ALA A 117 5.49 17.04 -19.88
CA ALA A 117 6.61 17.55 -19.09
C ALA A 117 7.84 17.83 -19.96
N ARG A 118 8.21 16.91 -20.86
CA ARG A 118 9.30 17.11 -21.83
C ARG A 118 9.05 18.32 -22.73
N ARG A 119 7.82 18.47 -23.24
CA ARG A 119 7.41 19.63 -24.05
C ARG A 119 7.53 20.94 -23.27
N ARG A 120 7.05 20.98 -22.02
CA ARG A 120 7.18 22.15 -21.12
C ARG A 120 8.64 22.49 -20.87
N GLN A 121 9.48 21.49 -20.58
CA GLN A 121 10.90 21.71 -20.33
C GLN A 121 11.61 22.26 -21.57
N ARG A 122 11.32 21.72 -22.76
CA ARG A 122 11.87 22.22 -24.03
C ARG A 122 11.48 23.69 -24.27
N ARG A 123 10.21 24.03 -24.08
CA ARG A 123 9.73 25.43 -24.18
C ARG A 123 10.43 26.36 -23.20
N ARG A 124 10.59 25.96 -21.94
CA ARG A 124 11.34 26.73 -20.93
C ARG A 124 12.78 26.99 -21.36
N ARG A 125 13.48 25.96 -21.87
CA ARG A 125 14.85 26.11 -22.38
C ARG A 125 14.92 27.08 -23.57
N LEU A 126 13.95 27.03 -24.47
CA LEU A 126 13.89 27.95 -25.62
C LEU A 126 13.66 29.40 -25.19
N ILE A 127 12.68 29.65 -24.31
CA ILE A 127 12.41 30.98 -23.76
C ILE A 127 13.64 31.54 -23.02
N PHE A 128 14.33 30.68 -22.25
CA PHE A 128 15.54 31.09 -21.55
C PHE A 128 16.67 31.48 -22.52
N LYS A 129 16.87 30.73 -23.60
CA LYS A 129 17.82 31.10 -24.66
C LYS A 129 17.46 32.42 -25.32
N LEU A 130 16.19 32.61 -25.70
CA LEU A 130 15.71 33.85 -26.31
C LEU A 130 15.91 35.06 -25.38
N ARG A 131 15.64 34.91 -24.08
CA ARG A 131 15.89 35.94 -23.08
C ARG A 131 17.36 36.31 -22.94
N LYS A 132 18.28 35.36 -23.14
CA LYS A 132 19.73 35.61 -23.11
C LYS A 132 20.28 36.21 -24.41
N SER A 133 19.58 36.03 -25.53
CA SER A 133 20.00 36.55 -26.84
C SER A 133 19.50 37.95 -27.14
N VAL A 134 18.62 38.53 -26.30
CA VAL A 134 18.28 39.96 -26.38
C VAL A 134 19.30 40.73 -25.54
N PRO A 135 20.24 41.47 -26.15
CA PRO A 135 21.14 42.32 -25.39
C PRO A 135 20.31 43.41 -24.68
N PHE A 136 20.61 43.64 -23.39
CA PHE A 136 20.16 44.84 -22.69
C PHE A 136 20.58 46.06 -23.52
N GLY A 137 19.62 46.81 -24.05
CA GLY A 137 19.88 48.12 -24.67
C GLY A 137 19.69 48.23 -26.18
N ARG A 138 18.51 47.90 -26.70
CA ARG A 138 17.97 48.58 -27.90
C ARG A 138 16.53 49.00 -27.64
N LEU A 139 16.39 50.20 -27.09
CA LEU A 139 15.26 51.09 -27.28
C LEU A 139 15.75 52.23 -28.16
#